data_AF-A0AAD9LBH7-F1
#
_entry.id   AF-A0AAD9LBH7-F1
#
_cell.length_a   1.000
_cell.length_b   1.000
_cell.length_c   1.000
_cell.angle_alpha   90.00
_cell.angle_beta   90.00
_cell.angle_gamma   90.00
#
_symmetry.space_group_name_H-M   'P 1'
#
loop_
_entity.id
_entity.type
_entity.pdbx_description
1 polymer ?
#
loop_
_entity_poly.entity_id
_entity_poly.type
_entity_poly.pdbx_seq_one_letter_code
_entity_poly.pdbx_strand_id
1 'polypeptide(L)'
;MLIRRRIVTVKNEQIPDLDELFRRKLMVDLAEDDIDARVLKYFRDCSTIIENHELAKILGVGDPDADGFADRMKLRCMIFIDNLEPHTVRDDVKRHCKYECREVKKNDFMLFSISKEKARAQHKYHQLALEQKGQATLARKPDSSNTKSKSEKKGLPRHKPVRSGSG
;
A
#
# COMPACT_ATOMS: atom_id res chain seq x y z
N MET A 1 -19.94 45.87 6.54
CA MET A 1 -19.58 44.46 6.26
C MET A 1 -18.77 44.31 4.95
N LEU A 2 -17.62 44.98 4.80
CA LEU A 2 -16.79 44.85 3.59
C LEU A 2 -15.68 43.79 3.74
N ILE A 3 -15.13 43.68 4.96
CA ILE A 3 -14.01 42.79 5.28
C ILE A 3 -14.42 41.31 5.13
N ARG A 4 -15.60 40.92 5.65
CA ARG A 4 -16.08 39.53 5.51
C ARG A 4 -16.28 39.12 4.04
N ARG A 5 -16.82 40.01 3.21
CA ARG A 5 -17.02 39.77 1.77
C ARG A 5 -15.69 39.63 1.05
N ARG A 6 -14.71 40.50 1.36
CA ARG A 6 -13.37 40.46 0.76
C ARG A 6 -12.56 39.23 1.20
N ILE A 7 -12.71 38.76 2.43
CA ILE A 7 -12.11 37.51 2.91
C ILE A 7 -12.69 36.30 2.16
N VAL A 8 -14.01 36.26 1.93
CA VAL A 8 -14.63 35.19 1.14
C VAL A 8 -14.12 35.22 -0.30
N THR A 9 -14.01 36.40 -0.93
CA THR A 9 -13.49 36.53 -2.29
C THR A 9 -12.02 36.10 -2.39
N VAL A 10 -11.14 36.54 -1.48
CA VAL A 10 -9.72 36.17 -1.47
C VAL A 10 -9.50 34.68 -1.16
N LYS A 11 -10.30 34.10 -0.26
CA LYS A 11 -10.25 32.65 0.03
C LYS A 11 -10.70 31.78 -1.14
N ASN A 12 -11.60 32.29 -1.98
CA ASN A 12 -12.13 31.57 -3.12
C ASN A 12 -11.32 31.78 -4.42
N GLU A 13 -10.41 32.77 -4.44
CA GLU A 13 -9.48 33.03 -5.55
C GLU A 13 -8.13 32.30 -5.39
N GLN A 14 -7.74 31.94 -4.16
CA GLN A 14 -6.52 31.15 -3.97
C GLN A 14 -6.74 29.70 -4.38
N ILE A 15 -6.04 29.27 -5.43
CA ILE A 15 -5.89 27.84 -5.75
C ILE A 15 -5.14 27.21 -4.58
N PRO A 16 -5.77 26.32 -3.78
CA PRO A 16 -5.08 25.64 -2.70
C PRO A 16 -4.01 24.70 -3.27
N ASP A 17 -2.99 24.38 -2.48
CA ASP A 17 -2.04 23.32 -2.83
C ASP A 17 -2.79 21.98 -2.86
N LEU A 18 -3.25 21.61 -4.05
CA LEU A 18 -4.04 20.40 -4.28
C LEU A 18 -3.22 19.16 -3.99
N ASP A 19 -1.94 19.16 -4.36
CA ASP A 19 -1.05 18.03 -4.14
C ASP A 19 -0.91 17.74 -2.65
N GLU A 20 -0.70 18.76 -1.83
CA GLU A 20 -0.61 18.60 -0.38
C GLU A 20 -1.97 18.25 0.26
N LEU A 21 -3.06 18.84 -0.22
CA LEU A 21 -4.41 18.54 0.26
C LEU A 21 -4.75 17.05 0.09
N PHE A 22 -4.58 16.53 -1.12
CA PHE A 22 -4.91 15.13 -1.42
C PHE A 22 -3.92 14.18 -0.79
N ARG A 23 -2.63 14.50 -0.73
CA ARG A 23 -1.64 13.68 -0.02
C ARG A 23 -1.97 13.47 1.45
N ARG A 24 -2.51 14.50 2.10
CA ARG A 24 -2.91 14.41 3.52
C ARG A 24 -4.26 13.73 3.75
N LYS A 25 -5.21 13.89 2.83
CA LYS A 25 -6.61 13.52 3.07
C LYS A 25 -7.09 12.29 2.30
N LEU A 26 -6.48 11.99 1.16
CA LEU A 26 -6.88 10.87 0.30
C LEU A 26 -5.91 9.72 0.51
N MET A 27 -6.30 8.75 1.34
CA MET A 27 -5.49 7.59 1.69
C MET A 27 -6.24 6.30 1.36
N VAL A 28 -5.50 5.30 0.85
CA VAL A 28 -6.04 3.94 0.72
C VAL A 28 -6.04 3.28 2.10
N ASP A 29 -7.20 2.82 2.55
CA ASP A 29 -7.34 2.15 3.84
C ASP A 29 -6.80 0.71 3.78
N LEU A 30 -5.52 0.53 4.07
CA LEU A 30 -4.87 -0.79 3.98
C LEU A 30 -5.34 -1.80 5.04
N ALA A 31 -6.12 -1.37 6.03
CA ALA A 31 -6.72 -2.26 7.02
C ALA A 31 -8.01 -2.92 6.52
N GLU A 32 -8.62 -2.41 5.44
CA GLU A 32 -9.73 -3.06 4.76
C GLU A 32 -9.23 -4.30 3.99
N ASP A 33 -9.77 -5.46 4.37
CA ASP A 33 -9.41 -6.77 3.82
C ASP A 33 -10.00 -6.99 2.42
N ASP A 34 -11.21 -6.47 2.17
CA ASP A 34 -11.81 -6.52 0.84
C ASP A 34 -11.16 -5.47 -0.07
N ILE A 35 -10.30 -5.96 -0.98
CA ILE A 35 -9.56 -5.14 -1.94
C ILE A 35 -10.48 -4.28 -2.80
N ASP A 36 -11.62 -4.83 -3.22
CA ASP A 36 -12.57 -4.11 -4.07
C ASP A 36 -13.25 -3.00 -3.29
N ALA A 37 -13.70 -3.30 -2.07
CA ALA A 37 -14.30 -2.31 -1.17
C ALA A 37 -13.30 -1.19 -0.85
N ARG A 38 -12.04 -1.54 -0.60
CA ARG A 38 -10.94 -0.61 -0.33
C ARG A 38 -10.69 0.36 -1.49
N VAL A 39 -10.57 -0.16 -2.72
CA VAL A 39 -10.36 0.69 -3.91
C VAL A 39 -11.60 1.52 -4.18
N LEU A 40 -12.81 0.97 -4.04
CA LEU A 40 -14.05 1.74 -4.20
C LEU A 40 -14.16 2.88 -3.19
N LYS A 41 -13.85 2.61 -1.92
CA LYS A 41 -13.81 3.61 -0.85
C LYS A 41 -12.83 4.73 -1.20
N TYR A 42 -11.63 4.41 -1.66
CA TYR A 42 -10.65 5.41 -2.09
C TYR A 42 -11.20 6.35 -3.20
N PHE A 43 -11.88 5.79 -4.22
CA PHE A 43 -12.48 6.61 -5.28
C PHE A 43 -13.61 7.50 -4.78
N ARG A 44 -14.45 6.97 -3.88
CA ARG A 44 -15.54 7.72 -3.24
C ARG A 44 -14.99 8.84 -2.35
N ASP A 45 -13.99 8.56 -1.52
CA ASP A 45 -13.40 9.51 -0.58
C ASP A 45 -12.79 10.71 -1.33
N CYS A 46 -12.24 10.50 -2.53
CA CYS A 46 -11.79 11.60 -3.40
C CYS A 46 -12.96 12.52 -3.84
N SER A 47 -14.09 11.95 -4.27
CA SER A 47 -15.28 12.75 -4.60
C SER A 47 -15.77 13.54 -3.39
N THR A 48 -15.80 12.93 -2.20
CA THR A 48 -16.16 13.61 -0.96
C THR A 48 -15.20 14.75 -0.61
N ILE A 49 -13.90 14.59 -0.82
CA ILE A 49 -12.91 15.67 -0.64
C ILE A 49 -13.18 16.82 -1.62
N ILE A 50 -13.45 16.49 -2.89
CA ILE A 50 -13.72 17.49 -3.94
C ILE A 50 -14.97 18.31 -3.60
N GLU A 51 -16.04 17.66 -3.13
CA GLU A 51 -17.27 18.32 -2.71
C GLU A 51 -17.04 19.22 -1.48
N ASN A 52 -16.42 18.69 -0.43
CA ASN A 52 -16.18 19.42 0.82
C ASN A 52 -15.26 20.64 0.68
N HIS A 53 -14.43 20.66 -0.36
CA HIS A 53 -13.50 21.75 -0.65
C HIS A 53 -13.92 22.61 -1.86
N GLU A 54 -15.14 22.42 -2.37
CA GLU A 54 -15.70 23.18 -3.51
C GLU A 54 -14.83 23.10 -4.78
N LEU A 55 -14.09 22.00 -4.94
CA LEU A 55 -13.14 21.80 -6.04
C LEU A 55 -13.80 21.22 -7.30
N ALA A 56 -15.13 21.13 -7.35
CA ALA A 56 -15.87 20.54 -8.47
C ALA A 56 -15.56 21.22 -9.82
N LYS A 57 -15.29 22.53 -9.82
CA LYS A 57 -14.90 23.27 -11.04
C LYS A 57 -13.52 22.88 -11.58
N ILE A 58 -12.68 22.24 -10.76
CA ILE A 58 -11.30 21.87 -11.10
C ILE A 58 -11.17 20.35 -11.30
N LEU A 59 -11.87 19.56 -10.49
CA LEU A 59 -11.69 18.10 -10.39
C LEU A 59 -13.00 17.30 -10.48
N GLY A 60 -14.13 17.98 -10.60
CA GLY A 60 -15.44 17.34 -10.69
C GLY A 60 -15.64 16.62 -12.01
N VAL A 61 -16.42 15.54 -11.97
CA VAL A 61 -16.84 14.80 -13.17
C VAL A 61 -17.71 15.69 -14.04
N GLY A 62 -18.77 16.30 -13.47
CA GLY A 62 -19.58 17.30 -14.18
C GLY A 62 -20.15 16.79 -15.50
N ASP A 63 -20.52 17.72 -16.39
CA ASP A 63 -20.99 17.42 -17.73
C ASP A 63 -19.81 17.06 -18.67
N PRO A 64 -19.82 15.89 -19.34
CA PRO A 64 -18.83 15.48 -20.33
C PRO A 64 -18.70 16.44 -21.52
N ASP A 65 -19.77 17.14 -21.87
CA ASP A 65 -19.81 18.06 -23.02
C ASP A 65 -19.40 19.50 -22.62
N ALA A 66 -19.20 19.77 -21.33
CA ALA A 66 -18.76 21.07 -20.85
C ALA A 66 -17.29 21.34 -21.18
N ASP A 67 -17.00 22.61 -21.47
CA ASP A 67 -15.63 23.05 -21.73
C ASP A 67 -14.69 22.71 -20.57
N GLY A 68 -13.45 22.33 -20.91
CA GLY A 68 -12.44 21.89 -19.96
C GLY A 68 -12.68 20.53 -19.28
N PHE A 69 -13.73 19.76 -19.64
CA PHE A 69 -13.98 18.43 -19.05
C PHE A 69 -12.76 17.51 -19.16
N ALA A 70 -12.13 17.45 -20.34
CA ALA A 70 -10.97 16.60 -20.58
C ALA A 70 -9.79 16.93 -19.63
N ASP A 71 -9.55 18.22 -19.38
CA ASP A 71 -8.47 18.66 -18.49
C ASP A 71 -8.80 18.38 -17.02
N ARG A 72 -10.05 18.63 -16.59
CA ARG A 72 -10.53 18.29 -15.24
C ARG A 72 -10.41 16.78 -14.98
N MET A 73 -10.87 15.97 -15.93
CA MET A 73 -10.82 14.51 -15.83
C MET A 73 -9.38 14.00 -15.79
N LYS A 74 -8.49 14.58 -16.59
CA LYS A 74 -7.06 14.25 -16.56
C LYS A 74 -6.42 14.59 -15.21
N LEU A 75 -6.72 15.77 -14.66
CA LEU A 75 -6.19 16.19 -13.36
C LEU A 75 -6.73 15.30 -12.23
N ARG A 76 -8.02 14.96 -12.27
CA ARG A 76 -8.66 14.00 -11.36
C ARG A 76 -7.97 12.64 -11.39
N CYS A 77 -7.72 12.09 -12.58
CA CYS A 77 -6.99 10.83 -12.73
C CYS A 77 -5.55 10.90 -12.18
N MET A 78 -4.87 12.03 -12.35
CA MET A 78 -3.52 12.23 -11.83
C MET A 78 -3.49 12.19 -10.29
N ILE A 79 -4.45 12.86 -9.64
CA ILE A 79 -4.61 12.81 -8.18
C ILE A 79 -4.83 11.38 -7.69
N PHE A 80 -5.69 10.61 -8.38
CA PHE A 80 -5.91 9.21 -8.03
C PHE A 80 -4.64 8.37 -8.14
N ILE A 81 -3.87 8.54 -9.20
CA ILE A 81 -2.65 7.78 -9.44
C ILE A 81 -1.58 8.16 -8.40
N ASP A 82 -1.36 9.44 -8.15
CA ASP A 82 -0.25 9.89 -7.31
C ASP A 82 -0.44 9.58 -5.82
N ASN A 83 -1.70 9.50 -5.36
CA ASN A 83 -2.04 9.18 -3.97
C ASN A 83 -2.36 7.69 -3.74
N LEU A 84 -2.19 6.84 -4.77
CA LEU A 84 -2.47 5.42 -4.65
C LEU A 84 -1.44 4.74 -3.76
N GLU A 85 -1.91 3.85 -2.88
CA GLU A 85 -1.10 2.99 -2.03
C GLU A 85 -1.59 1.53 -2.12
N PRO A 86 -0.72 0.53 -1.93
CA PRO A 86 0.74 0.64 -1.75
C PRO A 86 1.48 1.22 -2.97
N HIS A 87 2.66 1.82 -2.76
CA HIS A 87 3.49 2.40 -3.84
C HIS A 87 3.72 1.45 -5.03
N THR A 88 3.78 0.13 -4.80
CA THR A 88 3.93 -0.85 -5.88
C THR A 88 2.73 -0.87 -6.82
N VAL A 89 1.49 -0.77 -6.28
CA VAL A 89 0.27 -0.67 -7.08
C VAL A 89 0.26 0.63 -7.86
N ARG A 90 0.67 1.74 -7.24
CA ARG A 90 0.83 3.03 -7.90
C ARG A 90 1.77 2.94 -9.11
N ASP A 91 2.94 2.33 -8.94
CA ASP A 91 3.92 2.20 -10.00
C ASP A 91 3.42 1.29 -11.13
N ASP A 92 2.70 0.22 -10.81
CA ASP A 92 2.05 -0.64 -11.80
C ASP A 92 1.00 0.11 -12.61
N VAL A 93 0.13 0.88 -11.95
CA VAL A 93 -0.88 1.71 -12.64
C VAL A 93 -0.20 2.78 -13.50
N LYS A 94 0.87 3.44 -12.99
CA LYS A 94 1.67 4.40 -13.77
C LYS A 94 2.29 3.77 -15.02
N ARG A 95 2.83 2.55 -14.91
CA ARG A 95 3.36 1.78 -16.04
C ARG A 95 2.28 1.43 -17.05
N HIS A 96 1.14 0.91 -16.61
CA HIS A 96 0.02 0.57 -17.48
C HIS A 96 -0.45 1.80 -18.27
N CYS A 97 -0.63 2.93 -17.57
CA CYS A 97 -1.02 4.19 -18.21
C CYS A 97 0.02 4.74 -19.21
N LYS A 98 1.30 4.36 -19.08
CA LYS A 98 2.39 4.83 -19.94
C LYS A 98 2.57 3.96 -21.17
N TYR A 99 2.51 2.64 -21.00
CA TYR A 99 2.93 1.68 -22.00
C TYR A 99 1.79 0.84 -22.59
N GLU A 100 0.68 0.67 -21.87
CA GLU A 100 -0.43 -0.20 -22.31
C GLU A 100 -1.64 0.60 -22.80
N CYS A 101 -2.17 1.51 -21.98
CA CYS A 101 -3.35 2.28 -22.33
C CYS A 101 -3.29 3.72 -21.79
N ARG A 102 -2.99 4.67 -22.68
CA ARG A 102 -2.82 6.08 -22.31
C ARG A 102 -4.14 6.77 -21.93
N GLU A 103 -5.26 6.30 -22.46
CA GLU A 103 -6.59 6.88 -22.22
C GLU A 103 -7.06 6.69 -20.77
N VAL A 104 -6.48 5.75 -20.03
CA VAL A 104 -6.73 5.56 -18.59
C VAL A 104 -6.46 6.85 -17.79
N LYS A 105 -5.49 7.67 -18.21
CA LYS A 105 -5.20 8.95 -17.53
C LYS A 105 -6.25 10.04 -17.75
N LYS A 106 -7.29 9.77 -18.54
CA LYS A 106 -8.36 10.71 -18.88
C LYS A 106 -9.74 10.10 -18.68
N ASN A 107 -9.83 8.97 -17.98
CA ASN A 107 -11.08 8.28 -17.73
C ASN A 107 -11.00 7.59 -16.37
N ASP A 108 -11.66 8.15 -15.37
CA ASP A 108 -11.61 7.65 -13.99
C ASP A 108 -12.33 6.30 -13.82
N PHE A 109 -13.31 5.97 -14.65
CA PHE A 109 -13.92 4.63 -14.69
C PHE A 109 -12.94 3.55 -15.15
N MET A 110 -12.18 3.83 -16.21
CA MET A 110 -11.11 2.94 -16.65
C MET A 110 -10.00 2.86 -15.59
N LEU A 111 -9.64 3.98 -14.99
CA LEU A 111 -8.65 4.04 -13.92
C LEU A 111 -9.07 3.22 -12.69
N PHE A 112 -10.34 3.26 -12.32
CA PHE A 112 -10.89 2.43 -11.25
C PHE A 112 -10.70 0.94 -11.54
N SER A 113 -11.02 0.53 -12.77
CA SER A 113 -10.95 -0.86 -13.20
C SER A 113 -9.53 -1.40 -13.15
N ILE A 114 -8.55 -0.64 -13.67
CA ILE A 114 -7.14 -1.04 -13.62
C ILE A 114 -6.58 -0.99 -12.20
N SER A 115 -6.98 -0.01 -11.38
CA SER A 115 -6.51 0.11 -9.99
C SER A 115 -6.94 -1.11 -9.19
N LYS A 116 -8.18 -1.57 -9.36
CA LYS A 116 -8.67 -2.84 -8.78
C LYS A 116 -7.85 -4.03 -9.23
N GLU A 117 -7.61 -4.17 -10.54
CA GLU A 117 -6.84 -5.29 -11.09
C GLU A 117 -5.43 -5.35 -10.49
N LYS A 118 -4.70 -4.22 -10.49
CA LYS A 118 -3.34 -4.16 -9.96
C LYS A 118 -3.29 -4.37 -8.44
N ALA A 119 -4.27 -3.86 -7.70
CA ALA A 119 -4.38 -4.09 -6.26
C ALA A 119 -4.60 -5.58 -5.93
N ARG A 120 -5.46 -6.28 -6.70
CA ARG A 120 -5.67 -7.73 -6.56
C ARG A 120 -4.42 -8.52 -6.88
N ALA A 121 -3.73 -8.18 -7.98
CA ALA A 121 -2.49 -8.83 -8.36
C ALA A 121 -1.43 -8.68 -7.26
N GLN A 122 -1.24 -7.46 -6.74
CA GLN A 122 -0.32 -7.18 -5.65
C GLN A 122 -0.65 -8.00 -4.39
N HIS A 123 -1.92 -8.08 -4.01
CA HIS A 123 -2.32 -8.86 -2.84
C HIS A 123 -2.04 -10.36 -3.02
N LYS A 124 -2.34 -10.92 -4.20
CA LYS A 124 -2.03 -12.31 -4.53
C LYS A 124 -0.53 -12.59 -4.44
N TYR A 125 0.32 -11.71 -4.97
CA TYR A 125 1.77 -11.84 -4.85
C TYR A 125 2.23 -11.79 -3.40
N HIS A 126 1.64 -10.92 -2.59
CA HIS A 126 1.97 -10.82 -1.17
C HIS A 126 1.62 -12.10 -0.39
N GLN A 127 0.43 -12.67 -0.62
CA GLN A 127 0.02 -13.94 -0.02
C GLN A 127 0.99 -15.08 -0.38
N LEU A 128 1.28 -15.26 -1.68
CA LEU A 128 2.19 -16.31 -2.15
C LEU A 128 3.61 -16.15 -1.55
N ALA A 129 4.09 -14.91 -1.42
CA ALA A 129 5.39 -14.65 -0.80
C ALA A 129 5.43 -15.00 0.70
N LEU A 130 4.32 -14.84 1.42
CA LEU A 130 4.21 -15.25 2.82
C LEU A 130 4.20 -16.77 2.96
N GLU A 131 3.46 -17.48 2.11
CA GLU A 131 3.40 -18.94 2.10
C GLU A 131 4.79 -19.57 1.86
N GLN A 132 5.54 -19.03 0.89
CA GLN A 132 6.91 -19.49 0.60
C GLN A 132 7.87 -19.26 1.77
N LYS A 133 7.77 -18.12 2.47
CA LYS A 133 8.57 -17.84 3.68
C LYS A 133 8.18 -18.74 4.84
N GLY A 134 6.89 -19.04 5.02
CA GLY A 134 6.41 -19.98 6.04
C GLY A 134 6.95 -21.39 5.82
N GLN A 135 6.94 -21.88 4.58
CA GLN A 135 7.51 -23.19 4.21
C GLN A 135 9.03 -23.25 4.41
N ALA A 136 9.77 -22.19 4.05
CA ALA A 136 11.22 -22.13 4.29
C ALA A 136 11.58 -22.12 5.79
N THR A 137 10.69 -21.61 6.65
CA THR A 137 10.90 -21.59 8.11
C THR A 137 10.64 -22.96 8.73
N LEU A 138 9.66 -23.71 8.22
CA LEU A 138 9.38 -25.09 8.65
C LEU A 138 10.47 -26.07 8.19
N ALA A 139 11.04 -25.87 7.00
CA ALA A 139 12.12 -26.69 6.47
C ALA A 139 13.48 -26.50 7.19
N ARG A 140 13.60 -25.51 8.09
CA ARG A 140 14.83 -25.21 8.85
C ARG A 140 14.84 -25.70 10.30
N LYS A 141 13.83 -26.44 10.77
CA LYS A 141 13.93 -27.10 12.08
C LYS A 141 15.01 -28.20 12.01
N PRO A 142 16.10 -28.12 12.79
CA PRO A 142 17.02 -29.23 12.90
C PRO A 142 16.32 -30.35 13.67
N ASP A 143 16.38 -31.57 13.14
CA ASP A 143 16.05 -32.79 13.87
C ASP A 143 16.96 -32.91 15.10
N SER A 144 16.50 -32.38 16.24
CA SER A 144 17.03 -32.74 17.55
C SER A 144 16.31 -34.00 18.03
N SER A 145 16.58 -35.11 17.36
CA SER A 145 16.33 -36.45 17.90
C SER A 145 17.68 -37.13 18.14
N ASN A 146 18.25 -36.95 19.33
CA ASN A 146 19.09 -38.00 19.88
C ASN A 146 18.60 -38.41 21.25
N THR A 147 18.02 -39.61 21.23
CA THR A 147 17.38 -40.36 22.29
C THR A 147 18.30 -40.61 23.49
N LYS A 148 17.74 -40.42 24.69
CA LYS A 148 18.26 -40.98 25.95
C LYS A 148 18.45 -42.50 25.81
N SER A 149 19.64 -42.99 26.13
CA SER A 149 19.84 -44.38 26.60
C SER A 149 20.45 -44.33 27.99
N LYS A 150 19.71 -44.81 28.98
CA LYS A 150 20.13 -44.97 30.37
C LYS A 150 20.40 -46.45 30.59
N SER A 151 21.61 -46.84 31.00
CA SER A 151 21.89 -48.19 31.52
C SER A 151 23.04 -48.15 32.51
N GLU A 152 22.85 -48.85 33.63
CA GLU A 152 23.58 -48.74 34.89
C GLU A 152 24.91 -49.53 34.97
N LYS A 153 25.78 -49.02 35.87
CA LYS A 153 26.71 -49.70 36.79
C LYS A 153 27.43 -51.00 36.35
N LYS A 154 28.76 -50.99 36.45
CA LYS A 154 29.56 -51.85 37.38
C LYS A 154 31.07 -51.60 37.24
N GLY A 155 31.79 -51.61 38.37
CA GLY A 155 33.19 -52.07 38.44
C GLY A 155 34.26 -51.01 38.71
N LEU A 156 34.56 -50.75 39.99
CA LEU A 156 35.91 -50.36 40.43
C LEU A 156 36.78 -51.64 40.43
N PRO A 157 38.10 -51.55 40.16
CA PRO A 157 39.01 -51.58 41.30
C PRO A 157 40.16 -50.57 41.22
N ARG A 158 40.61 -50.17 42.41
CA ARG A 158 41.82 -49.40 42.70
C ARG A 158 43.07 -50.07 42.10
N HIS A 159 44.05 -49.26 41.66
CA HIS A 159 45.42 -49.31 42.20
C HIS A 159 46.23 -48.08 41.76
N LYS A 160 46.75 -47.33 42.75
CA LYS A 160 47.95 -46.46 42.68
C LYS A 160 49.17 -47.39 42.63
N PRO A 161 50.38 -47.00 42.12
CA PRO A 161 51.19 -45.99 42.83
C PRO A 161 52.31 -45.22 42.05
N VAL A 162 52.96 -44.32 42.82
CA VAL A 162 54.34 -43.75 42.69
C VAL A 162 54.60 -42.72 41.57
N ARG A 163 55.45 -41.68 41.66
CA ARG A 163 56.09 -40.75 42.64
C ARG A 163 57.38 -40.26 41.96
N SER A 164 57.60 -38.95 41.88
CA SER A 164 58.88 -38.21 41.87
C SER A 164 58.56 -36.80 41.32
N GLY A 165 58.91 -35.67 41.93
CA GLY A 165 60.08 -35.31 42.75
C GLY A 165 60.74 -34.14 42.00
N SER A 166 60.53 -32.89 42.43
CA SER A 166 61.43 -32.11 43.30
C SER A 166 62.28 -31.14 42.49
N GLY A 167 62.26 -29.87 42.90
CA GLY A 167 63.04 -28.76 42.35
C GLY A 167 62.39 -27.44 42.71
#